data_AF-Q4CKH0-F1
#
_entry.id   AF-Q4CKH0-F1
#
_cell.length_a   1.000
_cell.length_b   1.000
_cell.length_c   1.000
_cell.angle_alpha   90.00
_cell.angle_beta   90.00
_cell.angle_gamma   90.00
#
_symmetry.space_group_name_H-M   'P 1'
#
loop_
_entity.id
_entity.type
_entity.pdbx_description
1 polymer ?
#
loop_
_entity_poly.entity_id
_entity_poly.type
_entity_poly.pdbx_seq_one_letter_code
_entity_poly.pdbx_strand_id
1 'polypeptide(L)'
;KAVGEEASLFAAELAEMYREYSTGVRNWRIEEAENGAGGGGAAGGGGGDASALSAPALASTGVKFKAIGDSVYRNLRHEIGVHKVQRVPLTDQDGKMQTSTAVVTLMPVLDPVSVNVHENDCKIEFVRGSGPGGQGMQSSSNAVCLTHIPSGISVKCHQSRSALGNKETALQLVAQQLLAQRVKDQNSSFHEAWRNQWSSGERSDKMRTYNFPQNRVTDHRLGKDFPLNTFMEGGNGLKGLHDDLNASEDRKQLVTVLLRHIEGEFGSAV
;
A
#
# COMPACT_ATOMS: atom_id res chain seq x y z
N LYS A 1 13.27 20.13 -18.11
CA LYS A 1 14.30 19.20 -17.60
C LYS A 1 14.75 19.59 -16.18
N ALA A 2 15.12 20.84 -15.89
CA ALA A 2 15.51 21.29 -14.54
C ALA A 2 14.51 21.06 -13.39
N VAL A 3 13.20 21.31 -13.59
CA VAL A 3 12.19 21.16 -12.51
C VAL A 3 12.08 19.71 -12.01
N GLY A 4 12.34 18.71 -12.86
CA GLY A 4 12.29 17.30 -12.49
C GLY A 4 13.51 16.85 -11.66
N GLU A 5 14.70 17.34 -11.99
CA GLU A 5 15.92 17.06 -11.24
C GLU A 5 15.85 17.66 -9.83
N GLU A 6 15.42 18.92 -9.73
CA GLU A 6 15.24 19.58 -8.44
C GLU A 6 14.15 18.92 -7.58
N ALA A 7 13.04 18.49 -8.19
CA ALA A 7 12.02 17.73 -7.48
C ALA A 7 12.54 16.38 -6.96
N SER A 8 13.44 15.73 -7.69
CA SER A 8 14.06 14.47 -7.27
C SER A 8 15.03 14.67 -6.11
N LEU A 9 15.82 15.75 -6.11
CA LEU A 9 16.68 16.13 -4.99
C LEU A 9 15.86 16.42 -3.73
N PHE A 10 14.77 17.19 -3.88
CA PHE A 10 13.86 17.48 -2.77
C PHE A 10 13.20 16.20 -2.23
N ALA A 11 12.82 15.25 -3.08
CA ALA A 11 12.29 13.96 -2.64
C ALA A 11 13.33 13.15 -1.84
N ALA A 12 14.61 13.21 -2.21
CA ALA A 12 15.69 12.56 -1.47
C ALA A 12 15.91 13.21 -0.08
N GLU A 13 15.90 14.54 -0.02
CA GLU A 13 16.02 15.27 1.26
C GLU A 13 14.86 14.98 2.22
N LEU A 14 13.62 14.92 1.69
CA LEU A 14 12.47 14.49 2.49
C LEU A 14 12.65 13.05 2.98
N ALA A 15 13.17 12.15 2.14
CA ALA A 15 13.41 10.77 2.55
C ALA A 15 14.45 10.67 3.67
N GLU A 16 15.55 11.42 3.60
CA GLU A 16 16.55 11.50 4.68
C GLU A 16 15.95 12.07 5.97
N MET A 17 15.18 13.15 5.87
CA MET A 17 14.44 13.70 7.02
C MET A 17 13.56 12.64 7.69
N TYR A 18 12.81 11.84 6.92
CA TYR A 18 11.98 10.77 7.48
C TYR A 18 12.82 9.61 8.05
N ARG A 19 14.00 9.33 7.48
CA ARG A 19 14.92 8.31 7.99
C ARG A 19 15.49 8.70 9.35
N GLU A 20 15.96 9.93 9.48
CA GLU A 20 16.46 10.47 10.75
C GLU A 20 15.36 10.56 11.80
N TYR A 21 14.15 11.02 11.43
CA TYR A 21 13.00 11.03 12.34
C TYR A 21 12.65 9.63 12.86
N SER A 22 12.64 8.65 11.95
CA SER A 22 12.30 7.27 12.29
C SER A 22 13.34 6.66 13.22
N THR A 23 14.63 6.77 12.88
CA THR A 23 15.73 6.15 13.64
C THR A 23 16.10 6.92 14.91
N GLY A 24 16.31 8.23 14.81
CA GLY A 24 16.84 9.07 15.89
C GLY A 24 15.79 9.54 16.90
N VAL A 25 14.54 9.75 16.47
CA VAL A 25 13.51 10.36 17.33
C VAL A 25 12.48 9.37 17.85
N ARG A 26 12.03 8.44 16.98
CA ARG A 26 11.01 7.44 17.34
C ARG A 26 11.56 6.03 17.58
N ASN A 27 12.86 5.81 17.37
CA ASN A 27 13.52 4.50 17.53
C ASN A 27 12.87 3.38 16.68
N TRP A 28 12.39 3.72 15.48
CA TRP A 28 11.90 2.76 14.50
C TRP A 28 13.05 2.16 13.70
N ARG A 29 12.86 0.91 13.29
CA ARG A 29 13.78 0.22 12.37
C ARG A 29 13.38 0.56 10.93
N ILE A 30 14.36 0.91 10.12
CA ILE A 30 14.17 1.11 8.68
C ILE A 30 14.74 -0.08 7.94
N GLU A 31 13.96 -0.62 7.02
CA GLU A 31 14.41 -1.57 6.00
C GLU A 31 14.32 -0.86 4.65
N GLU A 32 15.42 -0.80 3.91
CA GLU A 32 15.36 -0.31 2.53
C GLU A 32 14.58 -1.31 1.69
N ALA A 33 13.60 -0.83 0.94
CA ALA A 33 12.95 -1.67 -0.04
C ALA A 33 13.97 -1.90 -1.15
N GLU A 34 14.22 -3.15 -1.55
CA GLU A 34 15.02 -3.43 -2.74
C GLU A 34 14.45 -2.61 -3.89
N ASN A 35 15.23 -1.62 -4.36
CA ASN A 35 14.90 -0.86 -5.55
C ASN A 35 14.89 -1.88 -6.69
N GLY A 36 13.70 -2.41 -7.02
CA GLY A 36 13.50 -3.25 -8.19
C GLY A 36 14.09 -2.48 -9.36
N ALA A 37 15.21 -2.98 -9.87
CA ALA A 37 16.00 -2.37 -10.93
C ALA A 37 15.17 -2.31 -12.21
N GLY A 38 14.33 -1.28 -12.32
CA GLY A 38 13.83 -0.74 -13.58
C GLY A 38 14.95 0.05 -14.25
N GLY A 39 16.11 -0.58 -14.42
CA GLY A 39 17.19 -0.08 -15.24
C GLY A 39 16.77 -0.22 -16.69
N GLY A 40 16.71 0.92 -17.41
CA GLY A 40 16.58 0.93 -18.85
C GLY A 40 17.67 0.06 -19.48
N GLY A 41 17.26 -1.10 -19.97
CA GLY A 41 18.09 -2.05 -20.69
C GLY A 41 17.24 -2.66 -21.78
N ALA A 42 17.48 -2.20 -22.99
CA ALA A 42 16.91 -2.75 -24.20
C ALA A 42 17.17 -4.27 -24.31
N ALA A 43 16.31 -4.92 -25.09
CA ALA A 43 16.49 -6.22 -25.71
C ALA A 43 16.26 -7.48 -24.85
N GLY A 44 15.34 -8.30 -25.34
CA GLY A 44 15.58 -9.74 -25.41
C GLY A 44 14.80 -10.60 -24.44
N GLY A 45 13.62 -11.04 -24.88
CA GLY A 45 13.32 -12.47 -24.99
C GLY A 45 13.21 -13.31 -23.72
N GLY A 46 11.98 -13.79 -23.48
CA GLY A 46 11.76 -15.19 -23.15
C GLY A 46 11.41 -15.52 -21.70
N GLY A 47 10.15 -15.93 -21.52
CA GLY A 47 9.75 -17.07 -20.68
C GLY A 47 9.99 -16.98 -19.17
N GLY A 48 8.91 -16.86 -18.40
CA GLY A 48 8.95 -17.05 -16.95
C GLY A 48 7.86 -16.31 -16.20
N ASP A 49 6.66 -16.87 -16.28
CA ASP A 49 5.56 -16.79 -15.33
C ASP A 49 5.98 -16.76 -13.86
N ALA A 50 6.33 -15.56 -13.36
CA ALA A 50 6.54 -15.28 -11.93
C ALA A 50 6.01 -13.91 -11.48
N SER A 51 5.19 -13.22 -12.30
CA SER A 51 4.72 -11.86 -12.02
C SER A 51 3.30 -11.82 -11.46
N ALA A 52 3.13 -11.94 -10.14
CA ALA A 52 1.88 -11.56 -9.47
C ALA A 52 2.08 -10.85 -8.12
N LEU A 53 3.32 -10.46 -7.80
CA LEU A 53 3.69 -9.73 -6.57
C LEU A 53 4.59 -8.54 -6.92
N SER A 54 4.28 -7.77 -7.96
CA SER A 54 4.91 -6.45 -8.13
C SER A 54 3.87 -5.40 -7.79
N ALA A 55 4.07 -4.73 -6.64
CA ALA A 55 3.38 -3.49 -6.33
C ALA A 55 3.42 -2.59 -7.58
N PRO A 56 2.32 -1.88 -7.90
CA PRO A 56 2.20 -1.10 -9.12
C PRO A 56 3.40 -0.18 -9.19
N ALA A 57 4.11 -0.30 -10.31
CA ALA A 57 5.23 0.55 -10.65
C ALA A 57 4.71 1.99 -10.77
N LEU A 58 4.71 2.73 -9.65
CA LEU A 58 4.91 4.16 -9.71
C LEU A 58 6.33 4.32 -10.26
N ALA A 59 6.37 4.64 -11.54
CA ALA A 59 7.55 4.70 -12.38
C ALA A 59 8.75 5.39 -11.67
N SER A 60 9.76 4.58 -11.36
CA SER A 60 11.19 4.84 -11.59
C SER A 60 11.89 6.10 -11.03
N THR A 61 11.29 6.92 -10.15
CA THR A 61 12.01 8.10 -9.59
C THR A 61 11.68 8.42 -8.12
N GLY A 62 11.29 7.43 -7.31
CA GLY A 62 10.93 7.64 -5.91
C GLY A 62 11.79 6.83 -4.94
N VAL A 63 12.12 7.42 -3.78
CA VAL A 63 12.75 6.70 -2.67
C VAL A 63 11.68 5.87 -1.94
N LYS A 64 11.94 4.58 -1.75
CA LYS A 64 11.06 3.67 -1.00
C LYS A 64 11.81 3.07 0.18
N PHE A 65 11.20 3.13 1.35
CA PHE A 65 11.71 2.47 2.54
C PHE A 65 10.52 1.98 3.38
N LYS A 66 10.77 0.95 4.18
CA LYS A 66 9.81 0.36 5.11
C LYS A 66 10.21 0.74 6.52
N ALA A 67 9.34 1.42 7.24
CA ALA A 67 9.52 1.74 8.65
C ALA A 67 8.76 0.72 9.51
N ILE A 68 9.45 0.13 10.49
CA ILE A 68 8.94 -0.88 11.40
C ILE A 68 9.08 -0.37 12.83
N GLY A 69 7.97 -0.35 13.54
CA GLY A 69 7.91 0.06 14.94
C GLY A 69 6.48 0.35 15.36
N ASP A 70 6.34 0.87 16.57
CA ASP A 70 5.03 1.15 17.15
C ASP A 70 4.44 2.43 16.57
N SER A 71 3.14 2.38 16.25
CA SER A 71 2.37 3.56 15.79
C SER A 71 2.99 4.29 14.59
N VAL A 72 3.71 3.58 13.71
CA VAL A 72 4.32 4.15 12.50
C VAL A 72 3.27 4.83 11.63
N TYR A 73 2.21 4.08 11.26
CA TYR A 73 1.13 4.60 10.43
C TYR A 73 0.42 5.79 11.09
N ARG A 74 0.23 5.74 12.41
CA ARG A 74 -0.44 6.81 13.15
C ARG A 74 0.27 8.15 13.04
N ASN A 75 1.59 8.14 13.01
CA ASN A 75 2.38 9.36 12.88
C ASN A 75 2.56 9.76 11.41
N LEU A 76 2.99 8.82 10.55
CA LEU A 76 3.32 9.12 9.16
C LEU A 76 2.09 9.40 8.27
N ARG A 77 0.87 9.04 8.70
CA ARG A 77 -0.34 9.40 7.93
C ARG A 77 -0.48 10.91 7.73
N HIS A 78 0.06 11.71 8.65
CA HIS A 78 0.01 13.17 8.57
C HIS A 78 0.94 13.75 7.51
N GLU A 79 1.82 12.94 6.94
CA GLU A 79 2.79 13.34 5.92
C GLU A 79 2.31 13.06 4.50
N ILE A 80 1.23 12.29 4.36
CA ILE A 80 0.63 11.94 3.08
C ILE A 80 0.14 13.21 2.37
N GLY A 81 0.61 13.46 1.16
CA GLY A 81 0.18 14.60 0.35
C GLY A 81 1.32 15.29 -0.40
N VAL A 82 1.03 16.48 -0.95
CA VAL A 82 1.99 17.26 -1.74
C VAL A 82 2.77 18.21 -0.84
N HIS A 83 4.09 18.07 -0.87
CA HIS A 83 5.04 18.96 -0.21
C HIS A 83 5.67 19.87 -1.26
N LYS A 84 5.65 21.18 -1.02
CA LYS A 84 6.18 22.19 -1.94
C LYS A 84 7.48 22.75 -1.39
N VAL A 85 8.52 22.85 -2.21
CA VAL A 85 9.77 23.55 -1.88
C VAL A 85 9.92 24.83 -2.69
N GLN A 86 10.43 25.88 -2.04
CA GLN A 86 10.82 27.15 -2.66
C GLN A 86 12.26 27.45 -2.27
N ARG A 87 13.17 27.34 -3.24
CA ARG A 87 14.59 27.63 -3.06
C ARG A 87 15.27 27.94 -4.39
N VAL A 88 16.51 28.40 -4.33
CA VAL A 88 17.40 28.41 -5.50
C VAL A 88 17.85 26.95 -5.71
N PRO A 89 17.52 26.31 -6.84
CA PRO A 89 17.94 24.94 -7.11
C PRO A 89 19.45 24.80 -7.09
N LEU A 90 19.93 23.64 -6.65
CA LEU A 90 21.36 23.33 -6.75
C LEU A 90 21.81 23.19 -8.22
N THR A 91 20.87 22.92 -9.12
CA THR A 91 21.11 22.73 -10.56
C THR A 91 21.05 24.02 -11.37
N ASP A 92 20.58 25.14 -10.80
CA ASP A 92 20.40 26.40 -11.52
C ASP A 92 21.58 27.36 -11.28
N GLN A 93 22.27 27.76 -12.36
CA GLN A 93 23.39 28.70 -12.28
C GLN A 93 22.94 30.16 -12.15
N ASP A 94 21.69 30.47 -12.50
CA ASP A 94 21.17 31.85 -12.57
C ASP A 94 20.75 32.42 -11.20
N GLY A 95 20.77 31.61 -10.13
CA GLY A 95 20.33 32.04 -8.80
C GLY A 95 18.83 32.35 -8.70
N LYS A 96 18.02 31.89 -9.66
CA LYS A 96 16.56 32.13 -9.68
C LYS A 96 15.88 31.20 -8.69
N MET A 97 14.97 31.75 -7.90
CA MET A 97 14.11 30.94 -7.02
C MET A 97 13.15 30.12 -7.88
N GLN A 98 13.18 28.79 -7.71
CA GLN A 98 12.23 27.89 -8.32
C GLN A 98 11.32 27.27 -7.27
N THR A 99 10.14 26.83 -7.72
CA THR A 99 9.18 26.10 -6.89
C THR A 99 9.05 24.68 -7.44
N SER A 100 9.39 23.70 -6.63
CA SER A 100 9.25 22.27 -6.94
C SER A 100 8.28 21.60 -5.96
N THR A 101 7.78 20.42 -6.31
CA THR A 101 6.83 19.67 -5.50
C THR A 101 7.25 18.21 -5.43
N ALA A 102 7.14 17.61 -4.25
CA ALA A 102 7.28 16.17 -4.04
C ALA A 102 6.00 15.63 -3.39
N VAL A 103 5.63 14.39 -3.74
CA VAL A 103 4.45 13.74 -3.16
C VAL A 103 4.93 12.63 -2.25
N VAL A 104 4.45 12.66 -1.00
CA VAL A 104 4.71 11.60 -0.02
C VAL A 104 3.46 10.74 0.05
N THR A 105 3.64 9.43 -0.05
CA THR A 105 2.55 8.46 0.05
C THR A 105 2.94 7.38 1.05
N LEU A 106 1.95 6.80 1.71
CA LEU A 106 2.16 5.79 2.73
C LEU A 106 1.29 4.57 2.45
N MET A 107 1.91 3.39 2.41
CA MET A 107 1.22 2.12 2.25
C MET A 107 1.45 1.27 3.50
N PRO A 108 0.38 0.83 4.20
CA PRO A 108 0.54 -0.13 5.28
C PRO A 108 1.01 -1.48 4.71
N VAL A 109 1.89 -2.15 5.45
CA VAL A 109 2.26 -3.54 5.15
C VAL A 109 1.15 -4.44 5.67
N LEU A 110 0.61 -5.28 4.80
CA LEU A 110 -0.48 -6.19 5.11
C LEU A 110 0.06 -7.57 5.48
N ASP A 111 -0.60 -8.20 6.44
CA ASP A 111 -0.34 -9.60 6.76
C ASP A 111 -0.78 -10.52 5.61
N PRO A 112 -0.10 -11.65 5.41
CA PRO A 112 -0.45 -12.58 4.35
C PRO A 112 -1.88 -13.10 4.55
N VAL A 113 -2.68 -13.05 3.48
CA VAL A 113 -4.04 -13.58 3.49
C VAL A 113 -3.99 -15.10 3.55
N SER A 114 -4.48 -15.68 4.65
CA SER A 114 -4.72 -17.12 4.72
C SER A 114 -6.13 -17.45 4.22
N VAL A 115 -6.23 -18.47 3.38
CA VAL A 115 -7.52 -19.03 2.96
C VAL A 115 -7.61 -20.46 3.43
N ASN A 116 -8.63 -20.76 4.23
CA ASN A 116 -8.99 -22.12 4.60
C ASN A 116 -10.31 -22.47 3.92
N VAL A 117 -10.33 -23.55 3.15
CA VAL A 117 -11.51 -24.04 2.43
C VAL A 117 -12.01 -25.28 3.15
N HIS A 118 -13.20 -25.20 3.74
CA HIS A 118 -13.82 -26.35 4.39
C HIS A 118 -14.66 -27.14 3.39
N GLU A 119 -14.67 -28.46 3.52
CA GLU A 119 -15.48 -29.33 2.64
C GLU A 119 -16.99 -29.05 2.79
N ASN A 120 -17.43 -28.61 3.97
CA ASN A 120 -18.84 -28.29 4.26
C ASN A 120 -19.38 -27.13 3.40
N ASP A 121 -18.49 -26.25 2.94
CA ASP A 121 -18.85 -25.10 2.11
C ASP A 121 -18.78 -25.42 0.60
N CYS A 122 -18.44 -26.67 0.26
CA CYS A 122 -18.19 -27.12 -1.11
C CYS A 122 -19.24 -28.13 -1.55
N LYS A 123 -19.94 -27.85 -2.65
CA LYS A 123 -20.76 -28.84 -3.35
C LYS A 123 -19.84 -29.67 -4.25
N ILE A 124 -19.68 -30.95 -3.92
CA ILE A 124 -18.82 -31.89 -4.65
C ILE A 124 -19.69 -32.84 -5.45
N GLU A 125 -19.55 -32.83 -6.77
CA GLU A 125 -20.27 -33.71 -7.70
C GLU A 125 -19.28 -34.57 -8.49
N PHE A 126 -19.52 -35.89 -8.53
CA PHE A 126 -18.72 -36.82 -9.32
C PHE A 126 -19.35 -37.00 -10.71
N VAL A 127 -18.63 -36.60 -11.74
CA VAL A 127 -19.07 -36.64 -13.14
C VAL A 127 -18.24 -37.65 -13.93
N ARG A 128 -18.77 -38.11 -15.07
CA ARG A 128 -18.00 -38.94 -16.00
C ARG A 128 -16.95 -38.08 -16.70
N GLY A 129 -15.72 -38.58 -16.79
CA GLY A 129 -14.65 -37.90 -17.51
C GLY A 129 -15.00 -37.79 -18.99
N SER A 130 -14.72 -36.64 -19.61
CA SER A 130 -14.80 -36.46 -21.06
C SER A 130 -13.37 -36.33 -21.58
N GLY A 131 -12.92 -37.28 -22.39
CA GLY A 131 -11.57 -37.30 -22.94
C GLY A 131 -11.28 -38.57 -23.73
N PRO A 132 -10.20 -38.58 -24.54
CA PRO A 132 -9.75 -39.76 -25.27
C PRO A 132 -9.20 -40.78 -24.27
N GLY A 133 -10.03 -41.75 -23.89
CA GLY A 133 -9.61 -42.87 -23.06
C GLY A 133 -10.48 -44.07 -23.34
N GLY A 134 -9.90 -45.26 -23.15
CA GLY A 134 -10.54 -46.54 -23.44
C GLY A 134 -11.82 -46.77 -22.64
N GLN A 135 -12.52 -47.87 -22.91
CA GLN A 135 -13.83 -48.17 -22.33
C GLN A 135 -13.88 -48.03 -20.80
N GLY A 136 -12.81 -48.43 -20.10
CA GLY A 136 -12.70 -48.30 -18.64
C GLY A 136 -12.75 -46.84 -18.14
N MET A 137 -12.30 -45.88 -18.95
CA MET A 137 -12.35 -44.45 -18.59
C MET A 137 -13.76 -43.88 -18.78
N GLN A 138 -14.48 -44.32 -19.81
CA GLN A 138 -15.84 -43.82 -20.10
C GLN A 138 -16.89 -44.33 -19.10
N SER A 139 -16.67 -45.49 -18.48
CA SER A 139 -17.59 -46.05 -17.48
C SER A 139 -17.39 -45.49 -16.07
N SER A 140 -16.24 -44.91 -15.76
CA SER A 140 -15.87 -44.53 -14.39
C SER A 140 -16.16 -43.06 -14.08
N SER A 141 -16.89 -42.79 -13.00
CA SER A 141 -17.23 -41.43 -12.53
C SER A 141 -16.10 -40.80 -11.71
N ASN A 142 -14.93 -40.66 -12.32
CA ASN A 142 -13.72 -40.19 -11.63
C ASN A 142 -13.51 -38.68 -11.68
N ALA A 143 -14.20 -37.95 -12.56
CA ALA A 143 -14.05 -36.50 -12.64
C ALA A 143 -14.80 -35.85 -11.47
N VAL A 144 -14.17 -34.87 -10.81
CA VAL A 144 -14.77 -34.14 -9.69
C VAL A 144 -15.08 -32.73 -10.15
N CYS A 145 -16.33 -32.31 -10.00
CA CYS A 145 -16.77 -30.93 -10.11
C CYS A 145 -17.00 -30.40 -8.69
N LEU A 146 -16.21 -29.42 -8.27
CA LEU A 146 -16.32 -28.80 -6.96
C LEU A 146 -16.79 -27.36 -7.13
N THR A 147 -17.86 -26.99 -6.46
CA THR A 147 -18.38 -25.63 -6.42
C THR A 147 -18.34 -25.11 -4.98
N HIS A 148 -17.56 -24.06 -4.73
CA HIS A 148 -17.52 -23.40 -3.43
C HIS A 148 -18.72 -22.45 -3.32
N ILE A 149 -19.65 -22.78 -2.42
CA ILE A 149 -20.95 -22.11 -2.31
C ILE A 149 -20.81 -20.62 -1.96
N PRO A 150 -19.96 -20.22 -0.98
CA PRO A 150 -19.86 -18.81 -0.61
C PRO A 150 -19.25 -17.90 -1.67
N SER A 151 -18.31 -18.40 -2.49
CA SER A 151 -17.65 -17.59 -3.53
C SER A 151 -18.24 -17.77 -4.93
N GLY A 152 -19.04 -18.82 -5.16
CA GLY A 152 -19.56 -19.19 -6.48
C GLY A 152 -18.50 -19.76 -7.44
N ILE A 153 -17.28 -20.01 -6.97
CA ILE A 153 -16.18 -20.54 -7.79
C ILE A 153 -16.42 -22.03 -8.03
N SER A 154 -16.37 -22.44 -9.30
CA SER A 154 -16.46 -23.86 -9.70
C SER A 154 -15.20 -24.32 -10.40
N VAL A 155 -14.71 -25.50 -10.04
CA VAL A 155 -13.52 -26.13 -10.59
C VAL A 155 -13.83 -27.56 -10.97
N LYS A 156 -13.40 -27.97 -12.16
CA LYS A 156 -13.48 -29.36 -12.62
C LYS A 156 -12.07 -29.97 -12.67
N CYS A 157 -11.87 -31.09 -11.99
CA CYS A 157 -10.60 -31.81 -11.95
C CYS A 157 -10.76 -33.25 -12.48
N HIS A 158 -9.86 -33.65 -13.38
CA HIS A 158 -9.75 -35.01 -13.91
C HIS A 158 -8.28 -35.32 -14.26
N GLN A 159 -7.41 -35.33 -13.25
CA GLN A 159 -5.97 -35.55 -13.45
C GLN A 159 -5.57 -37.01 -13.23
N SER A 160 -6.18 -37.67 -12.23
CA SER A 160 -5.85 -39.03 -11.84
C SER A 160 -7.03 -39.99 -12.08
N ARG A 161 -6.75 -41.29 -12.12
CA ARG A 161 -7.77 -42.34 -12.13
C ARG A 161 -8.53 -42.48 -10.80
N SER A 162 -8.06 -41.84 -9.73
CA SER A 162 -8.65 -41.93 -8.38
C SER A 162 -9.57 -40.75 -8.11
N ALA A 163 -10.84 -41.01 -7.81
CA ALA A 163 -11.81 -39.98 -7.46
C ALA A 163 -11.40 -39.17 -6.22
N LEU A 164 -10.78 -39.82 -5.22
CA LEU A 164 -10.30 -39.16 -4.01
C LEU A 164 -9.13 -38.21 -4.30
N GLY A 165 -8.15 -38.65 -5.10
CA GLY A 165 -7.03 -37.79 -5.50
C GLY A 165 -7.49 -36.59 -6.33
N ASN A 166 -8.50 -36.77 -7.18
CA ASN A 166 -9.12 -35.66 -7.92
C ASN A 166 -9.88 -34.70 -7.00
N LYS A 167 -10.53 -35.18 -5.92
CA LYS A 167 -11.19 -34.35 -4.90
C LYS A 167 -10.18 -33.46 -4.17
N GLU A 168 -9.07 -34.03 -3.69
CA GLU A 168 -8.01 -33.27 -3.01
C GLU A 168 -7.41 -32.19 -3.91
N THR A 169 -7.13 -32.55 -5.16
CA THR A 169 -6.61 -31.59 -6.15
C THR A 169 -7.63 -30.49 -6.46
N ALA A 170 -8.93 -30.82 -6.55
CA ALA A 170 -9.98 -29.83 -6.75
C ALA A 170 -10.08 -28.84 -5.57
N LEU A 171 -9.98 -29.34 -4.33
CA LEU A 171 -9.95 -28.48 -3.14
C LEU A 171 -8.74 -27.54 -3.15
N GLN A 172 -7.56 -28.03 -3.52
CA GLN A 172 -6.36 -27.20 -3.65
C GLN A 172 -6.51 -26.11 -4.72
N LEU A 173 -7.05 -26.45 -5.89
CA LEU A 173 -7.30 -25.48 -6.97
C LEU A 173 -8.30 -24.39 -6.54
N VAL A 174 -9.36 -24.77 -5.84
CA VAL A 174 -10.34 -23.82 -5.30
C VAL A 174 -9.70 -22.92 -4.25
N ALA A 175 -8.88 -23.46 -3.35
CA ALA A 175 -8.15 -22.67 -2.36
C ALA A 175 -7.18 -21.68 -3.02
N GLN A 176 -6.47 -22.11 -4.07
CA GLN A 176 -5.58 -21.23 -4.85
C GLN A 176 -6.35 -20.11 -5.56
N GLN A 177 -7.47 -20.42 -6.20
CA GLN A 177 -8.30 -19.40 -6.85
C GLN A 177 -8.90 -18.41 -5.86
N LEU A 178 -9.38 -18.90 -4.70
CA LEU A 178 -9.92 -18.05 -3.65
C LEU A 178 -8.84 -17.17 -3.01
N LEU A 179 -7.63 -17.69 -2.82
CA LEU A 179 -6.48 -16.90 -2.39
C LEU A 179 -6.14 -15.81 -3.40
N ALA A 180 -6.04 -16.15 -4.69
CA ALA A 180 -5.74 -15.20 -5.75
C ALA A 180 -6.79 -14.09 -5.83
N GLN A 181 -8.07 -14.43 -5.70
CA GLN A 181 -9.15 -13.44 -5.67
C GLN A 181 -9.04 -12.54 -4.44
N ARG A 182 -8.88 -13.09 -3.22
CA ARG A 182 -8.76 -12.27 -2.01
C ARG A 182 -7.55 -11.35 -2.04
N VAL A 183 -6.40 -11.83 -2.52
CA VAL A 183 -5.20 -11.00 -2.69
C VAL A 183 -5.47 -9.87 -3.69
N LYS A 184 -6.14 -10.17 -4.80
CA LYS A 184 -6.52 -9.16 -5.80
C LYS A 184 -7.48 -8.11 -5.23
N ASP A 185 -8.50 -8.53 -4.49
CA ASP A 185 -9.50 -7.64 -3.89
C ASP A 185 -8.89 -6.77 -2.77
N GLN A 186 -8.01 -7.35 -1.96
CA GLN A 186 -7.24 -6.61 -0.98
C GLN A 186 -6.35 -5.58 -1.69
N ASN A 187 -5.54 -6.01 -2.65
CA ASN A 187 -4.65 -5.09 -3.36
C ASN A 187 -5.42 -3.99 -4.10
N SER A 188 -6.56 -4.29 -4.73
CA SER A 188 -7.35 -3.28 -5.46
C SER A 188 -7.92 -2.21 -4.53
N SER A 189 -8.55 -2.62 -3.43
CA SER A 189 -9.10 -1.71 -2.42
C SER A 189 -8.03 -0.84 -1.79
N PHE A 190 -6.88 -1.41 -1.41
CA PHE A 190 -5.76 -0.65 -0.87
C PHE A 190 -5.11 0.26 -1.91
N HIS A 191 -4.99 -0.16 -3.18
CA HIS A 191 -4.47 0.70 -4.25
C HIS A 191 -5.41 1.85 -4.58
N GLU A 192 -6.71 1.64 -4.52
CA GLU A 192 -7.69 2.71 -4.67
C GLU A 192 -7.60 3.69 -3.49
N ALA A 193 -7.61 3.20 -2.26
CA ALA A 193 -7.42 4.02 -1.07
C ALA A 193 -6.09 4.80 -1.11
N TRP A 194 -4.99 4.15 -1.50
CA TRP A 194 -3.66 4.74 -1.64
C TRP A 194 -3.59 5.77 -2.78
N ARG A 195 -4.29 5.56 -3.90
CA ARG A 195 -4.39 6.58 -4.94
C ARG A 195 -5.22 7.78 -4.49
N ASN A 196 -6.30 7.54 -3.74
CA ASN A 196 -7.18 8.59 -3.23
C ASN A 196 -6.54 9.40 -2.09
N GLN A 197 -5.42 8.94 -1.52
CA GLN A 197 -4.67 9.69 -0.50
C GLN A 197 -4.10 11.02 -1.00
N TRP A 198 -3.89 11.18 -2.31
CA TRP A 198 -3.35 12.42 -2.88
C TRP A 198 -4.14 12.82 -4.13
N SER A 199 -4.58 14.08 -4.18
CA SER A 199 -5.26 14.62 -5.35
C SER A 199 -4.22 15.01 -6.41
N SER A 200 -4.17 14.28 -7.54
CA SER A 200 -3.53 14.59 -8.84
C SER A 200 -2.13 15.27 -8.88
N GLY A 201 -1.46 15.49 -7.74
CA GLY A 201 -0.26 16.33 -7.63
C GLY A 201 -0.47 17.79 -8.00
N GLU A 202 -1.72 18.27 -8.07
CA GLU A 202 -2.00 19.64 -8.46
C GLU A 202 -1.62 20.61 -7.36
N ARG A 203 -1.00 21.73 -7.75
CA ARG A 203 -0.40 22.73 -6.86
C ARG A 203 -1.35 23.32 -5.82
N SER A 204 -2.66 23.08 -5.89
CA SER A 204 -3.66 23.55 -4.93
C SER A 204 -3.67 22.74 -3.63
N ASP A 205 -3.38 21.45 -3.69
CA ASP A 205 -3.51 20.53 -2.54
C ASP A 205 -2.19 20.43 -1.76
N LYS A 206 -1.84 21.51 -1.05
CA LYS A 206 -0.55 21.65 -0.36
C LYS A 206 -0.66 21.17 1.08
N MET A 207 0.14 20.16 1.43
CA MET A 207 0.33 19.77 2.81
C MET A 207 1.23 20.78 3.53
N ARG A 208 2.46 20.96 3.02
CA ARG A 208 3.44 21.90 3.57
C ARG A 208 4.18 22.66 2.48
N THR A 209 4.58 23.90 2.79
CA THR A 209 5.53 24.68 1.98
C THR A 209 6.84 24.87 2.74
N TYR A 210 7.94 24.38 2.19
CA TYR A 210 9.30 24.56 2.65
C TYR A 210 9.92 25.77 1.94
N ASN A 211 10.10 26.87 2.66
CA ASN A 211 10.66 28.11 2.14
C ASN A 211 12.07 28.31 2.70
N PHE A 212 13.08 28.00 1.89
CA PHE A 212 14.49 28.12 2.27
C PHE A 212 14.93 29.58 2.45
N PRO A 213 14.59 30.54 1.55
CA PRO A 213 14.95 31.94 1.73
C PRO A 213 14.48 32.56 3.05
N GLN A 214 13.33 32.12 3.57
CA GLN A 214 12.76 32.61 4.83
C GLN A 214 12.99 31.66 6.02
N ASN A 215 13.75 30.58 5.83
CA ASN A 215 14.02 29.53 6.82
C ASN A 215 12.74 29.01 7.54
N ARG A 216 11.66 28.78 6.78
CA ARG A 216 10.32 28.52 7.33
C ARG A 216 9.59 27.38 6.61
N VAL A 217 8.92 26.54 7.39
CA VAL A 217 7.98 25.51 6.92
C VAL A 217 6.58 25.89 7.38
N THR A 218 5.66 26.07 6.44
CA THR A 218 4.24 26.34 6.73
C THR A 218 3.44 25.06 6.53
N ASP A 219 2.75 24.58 7.57
CA ASP A 219 1.74 23.52 7.43
C ASP A 219 0.37 24.17 7.18
N HIS A 220 -0.18 23.95 5.97
CA HIS A 220 -1.41 24.63 5.53
C HIS A 220 -2.66 24.11 6.25
N ARG A 221 -2.63 22.90 6.83
CA ARG A 221 -3.76 22.38 7.60
C ARG A 221 -3.93 23.11 8.92
N LEU A 222 -2.81 23.46 9.55
CA LEU A 222 -2.77 24.16 10.83
C LEU A 222 -2.69 25.68 10.67
N GLY A 223 -2.26 26.17 9.50
CA GLY A 223 -1.92 27.58 9.29
C GLY A 223 -0.77 28.04 10.18
N LYS A 224 0.10 27.10 10.60
CA LYS A 224 1.21 27.37 11.51
C LYS A 224 2.54 27.31 10.76
N ASP A 225 3.42 28.21 11.16
CA ASP A 225 4.78 28.31 10.68
C ASP A 225 5.75 27.70 11.67
N PHE A 226 6.74 26.98 11.15
CA PHE A 226 7.81 26.34 11.91
C PHE A 226 9.18 26.70 11.33
N PRO A 227 10.24 26.73 12.16
CA PRO A 227 11.61 26.90 11.66
C PRO A 227 12.04 25.70 10.81
N LEU A 228 12.58 25.95 9.61
CA LEU A 228 12.96 24.90 8.66
C LEU A 228 14.09 24.00 9.18
N ASN A 229 15.09 24.57 9.86
CA ASN A 229 16.20 23.80 10.44
C ASN A 229 15.71 22.70 11.39
N THR A 230 14.73 22.99 12.25
CA THR A 230 14.20 21.99 13.20
C THR A 230 13.51 20.81 12.53
N PHE A 231 13.01 21.01 11.30
CA PHE A 231 12.38 19.95 10.51
C PHE A 231 13.43 19.14 9.75
N MET A 232 14.34 19.81 9.05
CA MET A 232 15.30 19.15 8.17
C MET A 232 16.48 18.52 8.92
N GLU A 233 16.91 19.10 10.03
CA GLU A 233 18.03 18.60 10.83
C GLU A 233 17.50 17.66 11.95
N GLY A 234 17.58 16.35 11.73
CA GLY A 234 17.21 15.33 12.72
C GLY A 234 15.71 15.02 12.84
N GLY A 235 14.84 15.70 12.07
CA GLY A 235 13.39 15.44 12.10
C GLY A 235 12.69 15.76 13.43
N ASN A 236 13.34 16.46 14.36
CA ASN A 236 12.80 16.72 15.69
C ASN A 236 11.49 17.53 15.65
N GLY A 237 11.37 18.45 14.69
CA GLY A 237 10.15 19.25 14.48
C GLY A 237 8.92 18.41 14.15
N LEU A 238 9.12 17.28 13.46
CA LEU A 238 8.04 16.36 13.12
C LEU A 238 7.45 15.69 14.36
N LYS A 239 8.25 15.43 15.40
CA LYS A 239 7.75 14.80 16.63
C LYS A 239 6.67 15.66 17.29
N GLY A 240 6.98 16.93 17.53
CA GLY A 240 6.03 17.86 18.15
C GLY A 240 4.78 18.05 17.29
N LEU A 241 4.97 18.20 15.98
CA LEU A 241 3.86 18.35 15.04
C LEU A 241 2.95 17.12 14.99
N HIS A 242 3.53 15.92 14.92
CA HIS A 242 2.77 14.67 14.95
C HIS A 242 2.05 14.46 16.27
N ASP A 243 2.71 14.72 17.40
CA ASP A 243 2.11 14.58 18.73
C ASP A 243 0.91 15.55 18.88
N ASP A 244 1.04 16.80 18.42
CA ASP A 244 -0.04 17.80 18.43
C ASP A 244 -1.22 17.41 17.52
N LEU A 245 -0.93 16.95 16.30
CA LEU A 245 -1.95 16.51 15.33
C LEU A 245 -2.70 15.28 15.84
N ASN A 246 -1.96 14.30 16.36
CA ASN A 246 -2.55 13.11 16.99
C ASN A 246 -3.43 13.49 18.18
N ALA A 247 -2.96 14.36 19.07
CA ALA A 247 -3.75 14.81 20.21
C ALA A 247 -5.02 15.56 19.77
N SER A 248 -4.94 16.36 18.70
CA SER A 248 -6.13 17.02 18.14
C SER A 248 -7.12 16.04 17.52
N GLU A 249 -6.63 14.99 16.86
CA GLU A 249 -7.49 14.00 16.23
C GLU A 249 -8.14 13.09 17.26
N ASP A 250 -7.39 12.65 18.28
CA ASP A 250 -7.90 11.90 19.42
C ASP A 250 -9.02 12.68 20.12
N ARG A 251 -8.83 13.99 20.37
CA ARG A 251 -9.87 14.84 20.95
C ARG A 251 -11.13 14.89 20.09
N LYS A 252 -10.99 15.01 18.76
CA LYS A 252 -12.13 15.01 17.84
C LYS A 252 -12.86 13.67 17.86
N GLN A 253 -12.13 12.57 17.81
CA GLN A 253 -12.70 11.21 17.87
C GLN A 253 -13.42 10.97 19.19
N LEU A 254 -12.84 11.37 20.33
CA LEU A 254 -13.48 11.29 21.64
C LEU A 254 -14.77 12.11 21.69
N VAL A 255 -14.77 13.34 21.18
CA VAL A 255 -15.99 14.16 21.09
C VAL A 255 -17.05 13.48 20.23
N THR A 256 -16.68 12.90 19.08
CA THR A 256 -17.63 12.16 18.23
C THR A 256 -18.22 10.95 18.96
N VAL A 257 -17.40 10.16 19.67
CA VAL A 257 -17.88 8.99 20.42
C VAL A 257 -18.80 9.43 21.58
N LEU A 258 -18.45 10.50 22.30
CA LEU A 258 -19.27 11.05 23.37
C LEU A 258 -20.61 11.58 22.85
N LEU A 259 -20.62 12.28 21.71
CA LEU A 259 -21.86 12.74 21.08
C LEU A 259 -22.76 11.57 20.70
N ARG A 260 -22.22 10.52 20.06
CA ARG A 260 -22.99 9.29 19.76
C ARG A 260 -23.54 8.60 21.01
N HIS A 261 -22.80 8.65 22.11
CA HIS A 261 -23.26 8.12 23.40
C HIS A 261 -24.40 8.96 23.99
N ILE A 262 -24.31 10.29 23.94
CA ILE A 262 -25.36 11.20 24.40
C ILE A 262 -26.62 11.08 23.53
N GLU A 263 -26.46 10.91 22.22
CA GLU A 263 -27.55 10.70 21.27
C GLU A 263 -28.21 9.31 21.40
N GLY A 264 -27.67 8.44 22.25
CA GLY A 264 -28.24 7.12 22.52
C GLY A 264 -28.03 6.10 21.40
N GLU A 265 -27.13 6.36 20.45
CA GLU A 265 -26.81 5.42 19.35
C GLU A 265 -26.15 4.13 19.88
N PHE A 266 -25.46 4.21 21.02
CA PHE A 266 -25.08 3.02 21.78
C PHE A 266 -26.29 2.58 22.62
N GLY A 267 -27.31 2.06 21.94
CA GLY A 267 -28.53 1.57 22.55
C GLY A 267 -28.22 0.69 23.76
N SER A 268 -28.92 0.99 24.86
CA SER A 268 -29.04 0.18 26.08
C SER A 268 -28.71 -1.30 25.86
N ALA A 269 -27.44 -1.66 26.10
CA ALA A 269 -27.05 -3.04 26.40
C ALA A 269 -27.15 -3.23 27.92
N VAL A 270 -28.39 -3.13 28.41
CA VAL A 270 -28.85 -3.71 29.69
C VAL A 270 -30.12 -4.48 29.35
#